data_AF-A0A8H4VQ88-F1
#
_entry.id   AF-A0A8H4VQ88-F1
#
_cell.length_a   1.000
_cell.length_b   1.000
_cell.length_c   1.000
_cell.angle_alpha   90.00
_cell.angle_beta   90.00
_cell.angle_gamma   90.00
#
_symmetry.space_group_name_H-M   'P 1'
#
loop_
_entity.id
_entity.type
_entity.pdbx_description
1 polymer ?
#
loop_
_entity_poly.entity_id
_entity_poly.type
_entity_poly.pdbx_seq_one_letter_code
_entity_poly.pdbx_strand_id
1 'polypeptide(L)'
;MATPEPRRVVVDDSDASIQYVGPWFEDAGSKDSIGNFGQAYLSTSHGTNSDASLVFAFNGTQVQIFGTNNVLGTSGTFDPTWECYVDKIKAGATAPEQTAENHWVLCEQDELVDGPHVITLNATVKSQTFWVDQIQYVPSSSVALDQQATYVDNTDPALTDAFGDGWAISGNVANMTNQTNSIFTMNFTGVSLTWYGVVRPELPISPTTGSFAVDGEPPHDFRLEGLSPGEVTQYNHIFFQTPQYSQGQHTMVVTYLGNTNTTPLTLDYLIIQGGAQMSNITVSPPNSTSPSTTPTQSEPGQPTGTMVELHRSSSPAVPAISGVLGAMALLLLVLGFVRYYHRRQQKEQSEAFANYTSVRPFRDTGSDVNASTFVASPVTPSQASTSKTRTRIDAWTNVASTNAAPSTAGVIVNENGGVRHLERIDNSNLSDMPPQYSDL
;
A
#
# COMPACT_ATOMS: atom_id res chain seq x y z
N MET A 1 -4.83 -1.26 19.35
CA MET A 1 -3.71 -0.69 18.56
C MET A 1 -3.64 -1.49 17.28
N ALA A 2 -3.24 -0.91 16.15
CA ALA A 2 -2.98 -1.71 14.95
C ALA A 2 -1.80 -2.65 15.23
N THR A 3 -1.83 -3.85 14.65
CA THR A 3 -0.66 -4.72 14.57
C THR A 3 0.39 -4.04 13.68
N PRO A 4 1.66 -3.91 14.12
CA PRO A 4 2.72 -3.37 13.26
C PRO A 4 2.86 -4.19 11.98
N GLU A 5 3.00 -3.52 10.84
CA GLU A 5 3.29 -4.22 9.57
C GLU A 5 4.70 -4.86 9.62
N PRO A 6 4.85 -6.11 9.16
CA PRO A 6 6.17 -6.73 9.04
C PRO A 6 7.00 -6.07 7.95
N ARG A 7 8.32 -5.98 8.16
CA ARG A 7 9.25 -5.53 7.12
C ARG A 7 9.18 -6.45 5.91
N ARG A 8 9.20 -5.86 4.72
CA ARG A 8 9.18 -6.57 3.43
C ARG A 8 10.53 -6.37 2.73
N VAL A 9 11.02 -7.39 2.05
CA VAL A 9 12.05 -7.22 1.02
C VAL A 9 11.36 -6.64 -0.21
N VAL A 10 11.97 -5.64 -0.83
CA VAL A 10 11.55 -5.05 -2.11
C VAL A 10 12.50 -5.53 -3.19
N VAL A 11 11.94 -6.08 -4.27
CA VAL A 11 12.67 -6.57 -5.45
C VAL A 11 12.21 -5.75 -6.65
N ASP A 12 13.17 -5.09 -7.29
CA ASP A 12 12.98 -4.28 -8.49
C ASP A 12 12.54 -5.13 -9.69
N ASP A 13 11.76 -4.58 -10.63
CA ASP A 13 11.39 -5.27 -11.87
C ASP A 13 12.60 -5.71 -12.70
N SER A 14 13.73 -5.00 -12.59
CA SER A 14 14.97 -5.31 -13.31
C SER A 14 15.88 -6.31 -12.57
N ASP A 15 15.45 -6.86 -11.43
CA ASP A 15 16.25 -7.85 -10.69
C ASP A 15 16.35 -9.20 -11.43
N ALA A 16 17.58 -9.69 -11.59
CA ALA A 16 17.88 -10.91 -12.35
C ALA A 16 17.33 -12.22 -11.74
N SER A 17 16.78 -12.19 -10.52
CA SER A 17 16.04 -13.32 -9.94
C SER A 17 14.61 -13.47 -10.50
N ILE A 18 14.06 -12.42 -11.11
CA ILE A 18 12.77 -12.43 -11.78
C ILE A 18 12.91 -13.08 -13.16
N GLN A 19 12.12 -14.14 -13.41
CA GLN A 19 12.14 -14.88 -14.67
C GLN A 19 10.96 -14.46 -15.55
N TYR A 20 11.25 -13.57 -16.48
CA TYR A 20 10.34 -13.14 -17.53
C TYR A 20 10.24 -14.17 -18.67
N VAL A 21 9.03 -14.62 -18.97
CA VAL A 21 8.73 -15.60 -20.03
C VAL A 21 7.72 -15.01 -21.01
N GLY A 22 8.16 -14.75 -22.24
CA GLY A 22 7.36 -14.09 -23.28
C GLY A 22 8.02 -12.81 -23.78
N PRO A 23 7.33 -12.01 -24.61
CA PRO A 23 7.85 -10.77 -25.18
C PRO A 23 7.74 -9.61 -24.18
N TRP A 24 8.60 -9.63 -23.16
CA TRP A 24 8.77 -8.52 -22.22
C TRP A 24 9.76 -7.48 -22.74
N PHE A 25 9.64 -6.25 -22.25
CA PHE A 25 10.57 -5.15 -22.54
C PHE A 25 10.67 -4.19 -21.35
N GLU A 26 11.85 -3.63 -21.14
CA GLU A 26 12.13 -2.61 -20.12
C GLU A 26 11.58 -1.23 -20.56
N ASP A 27 11.15 -0.44 -19.58
CA ASP A 27 10.79 0.97 -19.68
C ASP A 27 11.41 1.74 -18.50
N ALA A 28 11.75 3.00 -18.71
CA ALA A 28 12.31 3.86 -17.67
C ALA A 28 11.62 5.23 -17.67
N GLY A 29 11.09 5.63 -16.52
CA GLY A 29 10.47 6.93 -16.25
C GLY A 29 9.14 7.24 -16.98
N SER A 30 8.68 6.45 -17.96
CA SER A 30 7.42 6.77 -18.65
C SER A 30 6.17 6.55 -17.78
N LYS A 31 6.32 5.86 -16.64
CA LYS A 31 5.26 5.64 -15.64
C LYS A 31 5.23 6.66 -14.52
N ASP A 32 6.27 7.47 -14.34
CA ASP A 32 6.47 8.27 -13.11
C ASP A 32 5.38 9.33 -12.82
N SER A 33 4.51 9.60 -13.80
CA SER A 33 3.42 10.58 -13.72
C SER A 33 2.01 9.96 -13.83
N ILE A 34 1.89 8.63 -13.62
CA ILE A 34 0.62 7.91 -13.71
C ILE A 34 -0.09 7.84 -12.35
N GLY A 35 -1.29 8.44 -12.29
CA GLY A 35 -2.12 8.48 -11.09
C GLY A 35 -1.57 9.43 -10.02
N ASN A 36 -1.96 9.19 -8.77
CA ASN A 36 -1.55 9.96 -7.58
C ASN A 36 -0.86 9.08 -6.52
N PHE A 37 -0.42 7.87 -6.90
CA PHE A 37 0.28 6.90 -6.06
C PHE A 37 1.80 6.91 -6.30
N GLY A 38 2.37 8.08 -6.62
CA GLY A 38 3.79 8.28 -6.84
C GLY A 38 4.32 7.68 -8.15
N GLN A 39 5.63 7.83 -8.34
CA GLN A 39 6.35 7.28 -9.49
C GLN A 39 6.50 5.75 -9.42
N ALA A 40 6.96 5.11 -10.50
CA ALA A 40 7.35 3.70 -10.42
C ALA A 40 8.59 3.54 -9.53
N TYR A 41 8.76 2.35 -8.92
CA TYR A 41 9.93 2.04 -8.11
C TYR A 41 11.19 2.15 -8.96
N LEU A 42 12.23 2.79 -8.40
CA LEU A 42 13.47 3.17 -9.07
C LEU A 42 13.34 3.87 -10.46
N SER A 43 12.14 4.34 -10.83
CA SER A 43 11.83 4.87 -12.17
C SER A 43 11.94 3.80 -13.29
N THR A 44 11.71 2.51 -12.98
CA THR A 44 11.73 1.38 -13.93
C THR A 44 10.37 0.69 -14.03
N SER A 45 10.13 -0.07 -15.09
CA SER A 45 8.95 -0.93 -15.26
C SER A 45 9.15 -1.94 -16.40
N HIS A 46 8.69 -3.17 -16.22
CA HIS A 46 8.66 -4.20 -17.25
C HIS A 46 7.28 -4.28 -17.91
N GLY A 47 7.26 -4.07 -19.22
CA GLY A 47 6.05 -4.07 -20.05
C GLY A 47 5.91 -5.30 -20.93
N THR A 48 4.67 -5.67 -21.28
CA THR A 48 4.41 -6.61 -22.37
C THR A 48 3.14 -6.27 -23.17
N ASN A 49 3.21 -6.50 -24.48
CA ASN A 49 2.14 -6.23 -25.46
C ASN A 49 1.51 -7.53 -26.00
N SER A 50 1.72 -8.67 -25.34
CA SER A 50 1.17 -9.97 -25.71
C SER A 50 1.10 -10.88 -24.48
N ASP A 51 0.43 -12.03 -24.60
CA ASP A 51 0.39 -13.02 -23.54
C ASP A 51 1.81 -13.42 -23.08
N ALA A 52 2.06 -13.30 -21.78
CA ALA A 52 3.36 -13.52 -21.17
C ALA A 52 3.20 -13.94 -19.70
N SER A 53 4.30 -14.34 -19.06
CA SER A 53 4.32 -14.65 -17.63
C SER A 53 5.60 -14.20 -16.96
N LEU A 54 5.53 -14.04 -15.64
CA LEU A 54 6.63 -13.75 -14.73
C LEU A 54 6.65 -14.86 -13.67
N VAL A 55 7.85 -15.32 -13.30
CA VAL A 55 8.06 -16.28 -12.21
C VAL A 55 9.11 -15.73 -11.25
N PHE A 56 8.83 -15.75 -9.96
CA PHE A 56 9.75 -15.33 -8.91
C PHE A 56 9.72 -16.31 -7.74
N ALA A 57 10.90 -16.63 -7.20
CA ALA A 57 11.07 -17.57 -6.09
C ALA A 57 11.54 -16.81 -4.84
N PHE A 58 10.86 -17.04 -3.72
CA PHE A 58 11.14 -16.38 -2.44
C PHE A 58 11.09 -17.38 -1.29
N ASN A 59 11.46 -16.93 -0.10
CA ASN A 59 11.39 -17.71 1.13
C ASN A 59 10.77 -16.80 2.20
N GLY A 60 9.53 -17.07 2.61
CA GLY A 60 8.74 -16.13 3.40
C GLY A 60 7.30 -16.55 3.69
N THR A 61 6.49 -15.61 4.20
CA THR A 61 5.11 -15.85 4.66
C THR A 61 4.04 -15.03 3.94
N GLN A 62 4.43 -14.03 3.14
CA GLN A 62 3.53 -13.19 2.34
C GLN A 62 4.26 -12.73 1.08
N VAL A 63 3.54 -12.50 -0.02
CA VAL A 63 4.09 -11.92 -1.25
C VAL A 63 3.06 -11.05 -1.98
N GLN A 64 3.53 -9.94 -2.55
CA GLN A 64 2.77 -9.00 -3.36
C GLN A 64 3.55 -8.69 -4.65
N ILE A 65 2.85 -8.55 -5.78
CA ILE A 65 3.41 -8.03 -7.04
C ILE A 65 2.71 -6.71 -7.33
N PHE A 66 3.48 -5.66 -7.57
CA PHE A 66 3.01 -4.32 -7.90
C PHE A 66 3.30 -3.97 -9.35
N GLY A 67 2.50 -3.06 -9.91
CA GLY A 67 2.71 -2.50 -11.24
C GLY A 67 1.84 -1.27 -11.49
N THR A 68 1.80 -0.83 -12.75
CA THR A 68 0.84 0.18 -13.19
C THR A 68 -0.46 -0.52 -13.61
N ASN A 69 -1.53 -0.36 -12.83
CA ASN A 69 -2.87 -0.66 -13.33
C ASN A 69 -3.19 0.35 -14.44
N ASN A 70 -3.45 -0.14 -15.65
CA ASN A 70 -3.80 0.70 -16.81
C ASN A 70 -4.59 -0.16 -17.80
N VAL A 71 -5.88 -0.36 -17.52
CA VAL A 71 -6.76 -1.25 -18.29
C VAL A 71 -7.77 -0.50 -19.17
N LEU A 72 -8.07 -1.08 -20.33
CA LEU A 72 -9.16 -0.65 -21.21
C LEU A 72 -10.41 -1.50 -20.97
N GLY A 73 -11.39 -0.95 -20.26
CA GLY A 73 -12.70 -1.57 -20.05
C GLY A 73 -13.61 -1.46 -21.27
N THR A 74 -13.46 -2.34 -22.27
CA THR A 74 -14.34 -2.36 -23.45
C THR A 74 -15.46 -3.37 -23.27
N SER A 75 -16.72 -2.90 -23.28
CA SER A 75 -17.93 -3.75 -23.23
C SER A 75 -17.96 -4.76 -22.07
N GLY A 76 -17.43 -4.36 -20.90
CA GLY A 76 -17.40 -5.20 -19.69
C GLY A 76 -16.31 -6.27 -19.68
N THR A 77 -15.36 -6.23 -20.63
CA THR A 77 -14.10 -7.00 -20.57
C THR A 77 -12.95 -6.03 -20.39
N PHE A 78 -12.11 -6.26 -19.38
CA PHE A 78 -10.86 -5.54 -19.20
C PHE A 78 -9.76 -6.12 -20.10
N ASP A 79 -8.80 -5.28 -20.46
CA ASP A 79 -7.57 -5.63 -21.16
C ASP A 79 -6.48 -4.68 -20.66
N PRO A 80 -5.32 -5.15 -20.17
CA PRO A 80 -4.96 -6.56 -19.93
C PRO A 80 -5.80 -7.24 -18.83
N THR A 81 -5.67 -8.57 -18.73
CA THR A 81 -6.13 -9.36 -17.59
C THR A 81 -5.01 -10.24 -17.08
N TRP A 82 -4.95 -10.52 -15.78
CA TRP A 82 -3.90 -11.37 -15.21
C TRP A 82 -4.45 -12.36 -14.18
N GLU A 83 -3.69 -13.42 -13.92
CA GLU A 83 -3.95 -14.38 -12.85
C GLU A 83 -2.65 -14.76 -12.14
N CYS A 84 -2.69 -14.86 -10.80
CA CYS A 84 -1.54 -15.29 -10.01
C CYS A 84 -1.73 -16.61 -9.27
N TYR A 85 -0.59 -17.27 -9.11
CA TYR A 85 -0.44 -18.59 -8.52
C TYR A 85 0.75 -18.57 -7.55
N VAL A 86 0.57 -19.08 -6.34
CA VAL A 86 1.68 -19.41 -5.42
C VAL A 86 1.75 -20.93 -5.33
N ASP A 87 2.92 -21.50 -5.61
CA ASP A 87 3.15 -22.96 -5.65
C ASP A 87 2.17 -23.73 -6.56
N LYS A 88 1.75 -23.07 -7.65
CA LYS A 88 0.73 -23.54 -8.62
C LYS A 88 -0.71 -23.58 -8.08
N ILE A 89 -0.93 -23.12 -6.86
CA ILE A 89 -2.27 -22.88 -6.28
C ILE A 89 -2.68 -21.45 -6.64
N LYS A 90 -3.91 -21.26 -7.13
CA LYS A 90 -4.41 -19.94 -7.52
C LYS A 90 -4.58 -19.06 -6.28
N ALA A 91 -3.78 -18.00 -6.18
CA ALA A 91 -3.83 -17.02 -5.09
C ALA A 91 -4.98 -16.02 -5.29
N GLY A 92 -5.26 -15.70 -6.56
CA GLY A 92 -6.16 -14.62 -6.93
C GLY A 92 -5.41 -13.53 -7.70
N ALA A 93 -6.16 -12.52 -8.11
CA ALA A 93 -5.67 -11.29 -8.71
C ALA A 93 -6.59 -10.17 -8.19
N THR A 94 -6.05 -8.97 -8.00
CA THR A 94 -6.90 -7.83 -7.65
C THR A 94 -7.84 -7.48 -8.81
N ALA A 95 -8.97 -6.86 -8.49
CA ALA A 95 -9.85 -6.37 -9.54
C ALA A 95 -9.18 -5.18 -10.24
N PRO A 96 -9.11 -5.14 -11.58
CA PRO A 96 -8.58 -3.98 -12.29
C PRO A 96 -9.53 -2.78 -12.17
N GLU A 97 -8.98 -1.59 -11.93
CA GLU A 97 -9.73 -0.33 -11.89
C GLU A 97 -9.58 0.48 -13.18
N GLN A 98 -10.54 1.36 -13.48
CA GLN A 98 -10.48 2.17 -14.72
C GLN A 98 -9.49 3.34 -14.64
N THR A 99 -9.09 3.76 -13.44
CA THR A 99 -8.08 4.80 -13.25
C THR A 99 -6.69 4.21 -13.43
N ALA A 100 -5.85 4.87 -14.23
CA ALA A 100 -4.47 4.44 -14.40
C ALA A 100 -3.62 4.88 -13.19
N GLU A 101 -3.05 3.92 -12.45
CA GLU A 101 -2.39 4.14 -11.15
C GLU A 101 -1.14 3.25 -11.02
N ASN A 102 -0.03 3.84 -10.55
CA ASN A 102 1.16 3.11 -10.11
C ASN A 102 0.98 2.50 -8.72
N HIS A 103 1.93 1.68 -8.29
CA HIS A 103 1.88 0.95 -7.02
C HIS A 103 0.57 0.17 -6.82
N TRP A 104 -0.07 -0.25 -7.91
CA TRP A 104 -1.24 -1.09 -7.84
C TRP A 104 -0.81 -2.51 -7.50
N VAL A 105 -1.32 -3.05 -6.39
CA VAL A 105 -1.16 -4.48 -6.06
C VAL A 105 -1.85 -5.27 -7.16
N LEU A 106 -1.10 -5.91 -8.05
CA LEU A 106 -1.62 -6.80 -9.09
C LEU A 106 -2.03 -8.13 -8.46
N CYS A 107 -1.18 -8.65 -7.60
CA CYS A 107 -1.35 -9.94 -6.94
C CYS A 107 -0.86 -9.88 -5.50
N GLU A 108 -1.51 -10.62 -4.63
CA GLU A 108 -1.22 -10.72 -3.20
C GLU A 108 -1.51 -12.13 -2.72
N GLN A 109 -0.71 -12.64 -1.80
CA GLN A 109 -0.99 -13.85 -1.07
C GLN A 109 -0.37 -13.76 0.34
N ASP A 110 -1.25 -13.79 1.34
CA ASP A 110 -0.89 -13.79 2.75
C ASP A 110 -0.98 -15.18 3.38
N GLU A 111 -0.59 -15.26 4.67
CA GLU A 111 -0.72 -16.44 5.54
C GLU A 111 -0.09 -17.72 4.97
N LEU A 112 0.99 -17.57 4.17
CA LEU A 112 1.79 -18.69 3.70
C LEU A 112 2.58 -19.34 4.85
N VAL A 113 2.80 -20.65 4.74
CA VAL A 113 3.61 -21.41 5.70
C VAL A 113 5.08 -21.06 5.48
N ASP A 114 5.71 -20.42 6.47
CA ASP A 114 7.11 -19.94 6.38
C ASP A 114 8.05 -20.96 5.72
N GLY A 115 8.56 -20.61 4.55
CA GLY A 115 9.37 -21.50 3.73
C GLY A 115 9.49 -21.06 2.26
N PRO A 116 10.10 -21.92 1.42
CA PRO A 116 10.36 -21.61 0.03
C PRO A 116 9.09 -21.71 -0.82
N HIS A 117 8.80 -20.65 -1.57
CA HIS A 117 7.63 -20.50 -2.42
C HIS A 117 8.01 -20.00 -3.81
N VAL A 118 7.14 -20.26 -4.79
CA VAL A 118 7.23 -19.68 -6.13
C VAL A 118 5.92 -18.98 -6.46
N ILE A 119 5.96 -17.66 -6.67
CA ILE A 119 4.87 -16.91 -7.28
C ILE A 119 5.01 -16.92 -8.81
N THR A 120 3.89 -17.05 -9.50
CA THR A 120 3.79 -16.96 -10.96
C THR A 120 2.62 -16.06 -11.32
N LEU A 121 2.90 -15.05 -12.14
CA LEU A 121 1.90 -14.16 -12.73
C LEU A 121 1.78 -14.49 -14.21
N ASN A 122 0.56 -14.75 -14.67
CA ASN A 122 0.25 -14.91 -16.09
C ASN A 122 -0.57 -13.70 -16.56
N ALA A 123 -0.06 -12.96 -17.54
CA ALA A 123 -0.74 -11.84 -18.18
C ALA A 123 -1.31 -12.28 -19.54
N THR A 124 -2.52 -11.81 -19.84
CA THR A 124 -3.20 -11.97 -21.14
C THR A 124 -3.48 -10.58 -21.70
N VAL A 125 -2.99 -10.32 -22.91
CA VAL A 125 -2.91 -8.97 -23.49
C VAL A 125 -3.40 -8.96 -24.94
N LYS A 126 -4.35 -8.07 -25.25
CA LYS A 126 -4.93 -7.92 -26.60
C LYS A 126 -4.53 -6.62 -27.29
N SER A 127 -4.53 -5.51 -26.55
CA SER A 127 -4.36 -4.15 -27.11
C SER A 127 -3.67 -3.17 -26.16
N GLN A 128 -3.84 -3.35 -24.85
CA GLN A 128 -3.31 -2.48 -23.81
C GLN A 128 -2.13 -3.13 -23.09
N THR A 129 -1.00 -2.45 -23.01
CA THR A 129 0.23 -2.98 -22.39
C THR A 129 0.02 -3.31 -20.91
N PHE A 130 0.47 -4.49 -20.47
CA PHE A 130 0.56 -4.88 -19.07
C PHE A 130 1.92 -4.49 -18.48
N TRP A 131 1.95 -4.01 -17.23
CA TRP A 131 3.14 -3.44 -16.59
C TRP A 131 3.35 -4.02 -15.19
N VAL A 132 4.60 -4.38 -14.88
CA VAL A 132 5.08 -4.79 -13.54
C VAL A 132 6.21 -3.85 -13.12
N ASP A 133 6.33 -3.58 -11.82
CA ASP A 133 7.20 -2.54 -11.24
C ASP A 133 8.07 -3.08 -10.08
N GLN A 134 7.47 -3.79 -9.13
CA GLN A 134 8.22 -4.38 -8.01
C GLN A 134 7.51 -5.60 -7.43
N ILE A 135 8.27 -6.45 -6.76
CA ILE A 135 7.76 -7.56 -5.94
C ILE A 135 8.13 -7.28 -4.48
N GLN A 136 7.18 -7.41 -3.56
CA GLN A 136 7.45 -7.33 -2.13
C GLN A 136 7.12 -8.66 -1.45
N TYR A 137 7.92 -9.08 -0.48
CA TYR A 137 7.61 -10.27 0.32
C TYR A 137 8.08 -10.13 1.77
N VAL A 138 7.36 -10.76 2.70
CA VAL A 138 7.79 -10.87 4.10
C VAL A 138 8.77 -12.04 4.20
N PRO A 139 10.06 -11.80 4.45
CA PRO A 139 11.10 -12.82 4.37
C PRO A 139 11.09 -13.76 5.59
N SER A 140 11.42 -15.03 5.39
CA SER A 140 11.71 -15.96 6.48
C SER A 140 12.90 -15.46 7.32
N SER A 141 12.92 -15.80 8.61
CA SER A 141 14.03 -15.43 9.51
C SER A 141 15.42 -15.95 9.09
N SER A 142 15.47 -16.91 8.17
CA SER A 142 16.70 -17.45 7.57
C SER A 142 17.19 -16.71 6.32
N VAL A 143 16.38 -15.79 5.75
CA VAL A 143 16.79 -15.00 4.60
C VAL A 143 17.80 -13.96 5.06
N ALA A 144 18.97 -13.98 4.43
CA ALA A 144 19.99 -12.98 4.66
C ALA A 144 19.55 -11.69 3.95
N LEU A 145 19.33 -10.63 4.72
CA LEU A 145 18.88 -9.33 4.21
C LEU A 145 20.03 -8.43 3.77
N ASP A 146 21.28 -8.89 3.91
CA ASP A 146 22.43 -8.20 3.34
C ASP A 146 22.23 -7.97 1.85
N GLN A 147 22.49 -6.74 1.40
CA GLN A 147 22.33 -6.30 0.00
C GLN A 147 20.88 -6.18 -0.50
N GLN A 148 19.86 -6.52 0.30
CA GLN A 148 18.45 -6.40 -0.09
C GLN A 148 17.88 -4.99 0.17
N ALA A 149 16.94 -4.53 -0.66
CA ALA A 149 16.13 -3.37 -0.33
C ALA A 149 15.06 -3.77 0.70
N THR A 150 14.91 -3.00 1.77
CA THR A 150 13.96 -3.29 2.86
C THR A 150 12.93 -2.17 2.99
N TYR A 151 11.65 -2.51 2.88
CA TYR A 151 10.52 -1.65 3.21
C TYR A 151 10.31 -1.61 4.73
N VAL A 152 10.21 -0.40 5.28
CA VAL A 152 9.97 -0.14 6.71
C VAL A 152 8.83 0.86 6.85
N ASP A 153 7.67 0.35 7.24
CA ASP A 153 6.42 1.07 7.48
C ASP A 153 6.53 2.07 8.65
N ASN A 154 5.76 3.17 8.66
CA ASN A 154 5.76 4.14 9.77
C ASN A 154 5.30 3.54 11.12
N THR A 155 4.64 2.39 11.11
CA THR A 155 4.24 1.63 12.31
C THR A 155 5.29 0.60 12.77
N ASP A 156 6.41 0.45 12.07
CA ASP A 156 7.50 -0.46 12.47
C ASP A 156 7.95 -0.16 13.92
N PRO A 157 8.04 -1.16 14.81
CA PRO A 157 8.31 -0.91 16.22
C PRO A 157 9.64 -0.20 16.49
N ALA A 158 10.64 -0.35 15.61
CA ALA A 158 11.93 0.33 15.74
C ALA A 158 11.86 1.84 15.45
N LEU A 159 10.77 2.33 14.86
CA LEU A 159 10.52 3.76 14.65
C LEU A 159 9.78 4.41 15.83
N THR A 160 9.26 3.64 16.80
CA THR A 160 8.49 4.19 17.94
C THR A 160 9.22 5.30 18.67
N ASP A 161 10.49 5.08 19.01
CA ASP A 161 11.35 6.05 19.71
C ASP A 161 12.05 7.04 18.75
N ALA A 162 11.86 6.90 17.43
CA ALA A 162 12.49 7.75 16.42
C ALA A 162 11.73 9.07 16.21
N PHE A 163 10.43 9.12 16.54
CA PHE A 163 9.61 10.32 16.43
C PHE A 163 9.79 11.21 17.68
N GLY A 164 10.47 12.35 17.53
CA GLY A 164 10.66 13.32 18.60
C GLY A 164 9.42 14.17 18.89
N ASP A 165 9.59 15.18 19.76
CA ASP A 165 8.53 16.14 20.08
C ASP A 165 7.96 16.81 18.82
N GLY A 166 6.63 16.98 18.79
CA GLY A 166 5.89 17.60 17.71
C GLY A 166 5.48 16.68 16.55
N TRP A 167 5.81 15.38 16.62
CA TRP A 167 5.24 14.37 15.72
C TRP A 167 3.92 13.79 16.26
N ALA A 168 3.01 13.44 15.36
CA ALA A 168 1.74 12.78 15.68
C ALA A 168 1.32 11.80 14.58
N ILE A 169 0.47 10.82 14.94
CA ILE A 169 -0.16 9.90 13.98
C ILE A 169 -1.15 10.69 13.11
N SER A 170 -1.10 10.48 11.79
CA SER A 170 -1.85 11.22 10.77
C SER A 170 -2.78 10.27 10.00
N GLY A 171 -3.86 9.86 10.66
CA GLY A 171 -4.77 8.84 10.16
C GLY A 171 -4.17 7.44 10.29
N ASN A 172 -4.34 6.59 9.28
CA ASN A 172 -3.79 5.23 9.24
C ASN A 172 -2.72 5.06 8.14
N VAL A 173 -2.09 6.15 7.70
CA VAL A 173 -1.23 6.16 6.49
C VAL A 173 0.14 6.82 6.72
N ALA A 174 0.29 7.64 7.76
CA ALA A 174 1.56 8.30 8.02
C ALA A 174 1.67 8.80 9.47
N ASN A 175 2.89 9.02 9.92
CA ASN A 175 3.21 9.96 11.00
C ASN A 175 3.50 11.34 10.39
N MET A 176 3.27 12.43 11.14
CA MET A 176 3.36 13.80 10.62
C MET A 176 3.84 14.80 11.67
N THR A 177 4.58 15.82 11.22
CA THR A 177 4.82 17.06 11.97
C THR A 177 4.52 18.30 11.12
N ASN A 178 3.95 19.32 11.76
CA ASN A 178 3.86 20.69 11.26
C ASN A 178 4.50 21.72 12.23
N GLN A 179 5.21 21.23 13.25
CA GLN A 179 5.87 22.04 14.27
C GLN A 179 7.34 22.28 13.88
N THR A 180 7.73 23.54 13.76
CA THR A 180 9.09 23.95 13.39
C THR A 180 10.13 23.36 14.33
N ASN A 181 11.22 22.83 13.77
CA ASN A 181 12.30 22.14 14.45
C ASN A 181 11.91 20.81 15.14
N SER A 182 10.78 20.20 14.80
CA SER A 182 10.54 18.79 15.17
C SER A 182 11.58 17.89 14.51
N ILE A 183 12.11 16.95 15.27
CA ILE A 183 13.20 16.05 14.87
C ILE A 183 12.68 14.62 14.78
N PHE A 184 13.11 13.90 13.76
CA PHE A 184 13.08 12.44 13.69
C PHE A 184 14.51 11.93 13.73
N THR A 185 14.78 10.84 14.45
CA THR A 185 16.13 10.26 14.56
C THR A 185 16.06 8.75 14.60
N MET A 186 16.67 8.08 13.62
CA MET A 186 16.70 6.62 13.55
C MET A 186 18.11 6.09 13.29
N ASN A 187 18.32 4.83 13.66
CA ASN A 187 19.46 4.07 13.16
C ASN A 187 18.97 3.17 12.02
N PHE A 188 19.69 3.17 10.90
CA PHE A 188 19.51 2.20 9.83
C PHE A 188 20.79 1.40 9.62
N THR A 189 20.71 0.30 8.88
CA THR A 189 21.88 -0.42 8.38
C THR A 189 21.66 -0.63 6.90
N GLY A 190 22.58 -0.15 6.06
CA GLY A 190 22.33 -0.02 4.63
C GLY A 190 23.47 0.67 3.87
N VAL A 191 23.16 1.09 2.64
CA VAL A 191 23.99 2.02 1.84
C VAL A 191 23.25 3.30 1.45
N SER A 192 21.91 3.31 1.39
CA SER A 192 21.13 4.53 1.23
C SER A 192 19.70 4.34 1.73
N LEU A 193 18.97 5.44 1.86
CA LEU A 193 17.59 5.47 2.35
C LEU A 193 16.77 6.43 1.48
N THR A 194 15.58 5.98 1.06
CA THR A 194 14.57 6.81 0.40
C THR A 194 13.40 7.04 1.35
N TRP A 195 12.99 8.30 1.51
CA TRP A 195 11.92 8.72 2.42
C TRP A 195 10.63 8.97 1.63
N TYR A 196 9.59 8.17 1.91
CA TYR A 196 8.28 8.31 1.30
C TYR A 196 7.28 8.94 2.27
N GLY A 197 6.44 9.81 1.74
CA GLY A 197 5.38 10.48 2.49
C GLY A 197 4.11 10.68 1.67
N VAL A 198 3.10 11.23 2.34
CA VAL A 198 1.82 11.61 1.75
C VAL A 198 1.66 13.12 1.83
N VAL A 199 1.26 13.75 0.72
CA VAL A 199 0.91 15.17 0.65
C VAL A 199 -0.59 15.32 0.42
N ARG A 200 -1.25 16.19 1.19
CA ARG A 200 -2.70 16.13 1.41
C ARG A 200 -3.38 17.51 1.28
N PRO A 201 -4.43 17.69 0.44
CA PRO A 201 -5.00 19.01 0.10
C PRO A 201 -5.82 19.69 1.21
N GLU A 202 -6.18 18.94 2.26
CA GLU A 202 -6.88 19.41 3.46
C GLU A 202 -5.91 19.80 4.59
N LEU A 203 -4.60 19.70 4.35
CA LEU A 203 -3.53 20.29 5.16
C LEU A 203 -3.02 21.60 4.51
N PRO A 204 -2.16 22.39 5.18
CA PRO A 204 -1.48 23.50 4.52
C PRO A 204 -0.61 22.99 3.37
N ILE A 205 -0.75 23.57 2.18
CA ILE A 205 -0.09 23.13 0.94
C ILE A 205 1.06 24.04 0.46
N SER A 206 1.43 25.05 1.25
CA SER A 206 2.48 26.01 0.85
C SER A 206 3.88 25.38 0.96
N PRO A 207 4.74 25.45 -0.08
CA PRO A 207 6.05 24.81 -0.08
C PRO A 207 6.93 25.21 1.10
N THR A 208 7.77 24.28 1.55
CA THR A 208 8.77 24.53 2.60
C THR A 208 9.98 23.60 2.48
N THR A 209 10.85 23.57 3.48
CA THR A 209 12.01 22.69 3.53
C THR A 209 12.01 21.81 4.78
N GLY A 210 12.70 20.69 4.67
CA GLY A 210 13.30 19.99 5.79
C GLY A 210 14.81 19.90 5.57
N SER A 211 15.53 19.32 6.52
CA SER A 211 16.91 18.92 6.32
C SER A 211 17.18 17.55 6.92
N PHE A 212 18.13 16.80 6.34
CA PHE A 212 18.61 15.53 6.89
C PHE A 212 20.12 15.56 7.08
N ALA A 213 20.60 14.85 8.10
CA ALA A 213 22.02 14.57 8.33
C ALA A 213 22.20 13.08 8.61
N VAL A 214 23.30 12.50 8.15
CA VAL A 214 23.69 11.11 8.43
C VAL A 214 25.04 11.13 9.14
N ASP A 215 25.19 10.31 10.18
CA ASP A 215 26.44 10.12 10.94
C ASP A 215 27.09 11.40 11.50
N GLY A 216 26.29 12.45 11.70
CA GLY A 216 26.76 13.75 12.18
C GLY A 216 27.40 14.64 11.10
N GLU A 217 27.26 14.30 9.82
CA GLU A 217 27.60 15.17 8.70
C GLU A 217 26.78 16.46 8.68
N PRO A 218 27.23 17.52 7.98
CA PRO A 218 26.44 18.75 7.81
C PRO A 218 25.06 18.46 7.21
N PRO A 219 23.97 19.11 7.70
CA PRO A 219 22.64 18.89 7.16
C PRO A 219 22.51 19.26 5.67
N HIS A 220 21.82 18.40 4.93
CA HIS A 220 21.38 18.59 3.56
C HIS A 220 19.91 19.01 3.54
N ASP A 221 19.62 20.18 2.98
CA ASP A 221 18.24 20.66 2.81
C ASP A 221 17.53 19.89 1.69
N PHE A 222 16.28 19.53 1.92
CA PHE A 222 15.35 19.00 0.93
C PHE A 222 14.05 19.82 0.93
N ARG A 223 13.29 19.73 -0.16
CA ARG A 223 12.11 20.57 -0.39
C ARG A 223 10.83 19.77 -0.33
N LEU A 224 9.86 20.31 0.40
CA LEU A 224 8.48 19.82 0.48
C LEU A 224 7.64 20.72 -0.42
N GLU A 225 7.36 20.27 -1.65
CA GLU A 225 6.68 21.12 -2.66
C GLU A 225 5.23 21.46 -2.28
N GLY A 226 4.56 20.61 -1.50
CA GLY A 226 3.13 20.76 -1.25
C GLY A 226 2.28 20.36 -2.45
N LEU A 227 1.17 21.08 -2.66
CA LEU A 227 0.23 20.81 -3.74
C LEU A 227 -0.19 22.12 -4.42
N SER A 228 -0.47 22.05 -5.71
CA SER A 228 -1.16 23.10 -6.45
C SER A 228 -2.65 23.16 -6.04
N PRO A 229 -3.29 24.33 -6.08
CA PRO A 229 -4.72 24.44 -5.77
C PRO A 229 -5.59 23.56 -6.69
N GLY A 230 -6.30 22.59 -6.10
CA GLY A 230 -7.18 21.67 -6.81
C GLY A 230 -6.57 20.29 -7.10
N GLU A 231 -5.31 20.04 -6.75
CA GLU A 231 -4.75 18.69 -6.75
C GLU A 231 -5.35 17.80 -5.64
N VAL A 232 -5.33 16.50 -5.88
CA VAL A 232 -5.73 15.47 -4.92
C VAL A 232 -4.53 15.02 -4.07
N THR A 233 -4.80 14.26 -3.00
CA THR A 233 -3.77 13.59 -2.19
C THR A 233 -2.75 12.86 -3.05
N GLN A 234 -1.47 13.08 -2.81
CA GLN A 234 -0.35 12.38 -3.45
C GLN A 234 0.24 11.40 -2.44
N TYR A 235 0.14 10.11 -2.72
CA TYR A 235 0.74 9.02 -1.95
C TYR A 235 2.11 8.63 -2.53
N ASN A 236 2.90 7.86 -1.77
CA ASN A 236 4.23 7.37 -2.19
C ASN A 236 5.15 8.49 -2.72
N HIS A 237 5.03 9.70 -2.18
CA HIS A 237 5.78 10.85 -2.66
C HIS A 237 7.18 10.86 -2.02
N ILE A 238 8.22 10.81 -2.83
CA ILE A 238 9.61 10.84 -2.37
C ILE A 238 9.96 12.28 -1.94
N PHE A 239 10.17 12.51 -0.66
CA PHE A 239 10.65 13.81 -0.18
C PHE A 239 12.16 13.98 -0.35
N PHE A 240 12.92 12.90 -0.14
CA PHE A 240 14.34 12.83 -0.45
C PHE A 240 14.82 11.38 -0.55
N GLN A 241 15.99 11.23 -1.19
CA GLN A 241 16.82 10.05 -1.11
C GLN A 241 18.21 10.49 -0.63
N THR A 242 18.82 9.73 0.27
CA THR A 242 20.19 10.02 0.71
C THR A 242 21.21 9.72 -0.41
N PRO A 243 22.42 10.32 -0.37
CA PRO A 243 23.57 9.78 -1.08
C PRO A 243 23.84 8.31 -0.74
N GLN A 244 24.73 7.67 -1.51
CA GLN A 244 25.22 6.34 -1.23
C GLN A 244 26.41 6.39 -0.24
N TYR A 245 26.25 5.71 0.89
CA TYR A 245 27.23 5.51 1.94
C TYR A 245 27.92 4.13 1.82
N SER A 246 28.96 3.91 2.61
CA SER A 246 29.58 2.59 2.77
C SER A 246 28.68 1.67 3.58
N GLN A 247 28.49 0.41 3.13
CA GLN A 247 27.73 -0.62 3.84
C GLN A 247 28.04 -0.63 5.35
N GLY A 248 27.06 -0.25 6.18
CA GLY A 248 27.28 -0.12 7.61
C GLY A 248 26.03 0.27 8.38
N GLN A 249 26.20 0.44 9.69
CA GLN A 249 25.19 1.05 10.56
C GLN A 249 25.37 2.58 10.49
N HIS A 250 24.26 3.28 10.31
CA HIS A 250 24.19 4.72 10.16
C HIS A 250 23.13 5.31 11.10
N THR A 251 23.33 6.55 11.55
CA THR A 251 22.34 7.33 12.29
C THR A 251 21.84 8.47 11.40
N MET A 252 20.56 8.46 11.06
CA MET A 252 19.90 9.55 10.32
C MET A 252 19.14 10.46 11.28
N VAL A 253 19.32 11.77 11.12
CA VAL A 253 18.55 12.83 11.81
C VAL A 253 17.84 13.65 10.74
N VAL A 254 16.52 13.81 10.86
CA VAL A 254 15.69 14.63 9.96
C VAL A 254 15.02 15.73 10.76
N THR A 255 15.07 16.97 10.28
CA THR A 255 14.50 18.15 10.94
C THR A 255 13.49 18.84 10.02
N TYR A 256 12.29 19.11 10.53
CA TYR A 256 11.30 19.92 9.81
C TYR A 256 11.56 21.42 9.99
N LEU A 257 11.76 22.16 8.90
CA LEU A 257 12.08 23.60 8.92
C LEU A 257 10.87 24.49 8.59
N GLY A 258 9.72 23.89 8.24
CA GLY A 258 8.46 24.57 8.01
C GLY A 258 7.72 24.97 9.29
N ASN A 259 6.44 25.30 9.16
CA ASN A 259 5.54 25.70 10.25
C ASN A 259 4.08 25.32 9.93
N THR A 260 3.16 25.70 10.83
CA THR A 260 1.72 25.35 10.72
C THR A 260 0.98 25.92 9.50
N ASN A 261 1.61 26.76 8.68
CA ASN A 261 1.03 27.31 7.44
C ASN A 261 1.66 26.71 6.16
N THR A 262 2.61 25.79 6.29
CA THR A 262 3.32 25.14 5.19
C THR A 262 3.11 23.63 5.18
N THR A 263 3.40 22.99 4.05
CA THR A 263 3.34 21.53 3.87
C THR A 263 3.98 20.80 5.06
N PRO A 264 3.20 20.01 5.82
CA PRO A 264 3.73 19.19 6.91
C PRO A 264 4.70 18.14 6.37
N LEU A 265 5.72 17.80 7.16
CA LEU A 265 6.55 16.63 6.88
C LEU A 265 5.80 15.39 7.35
N THR A 266 5.57 14.45 6.44
CA THR A 266 4.99 13.14 6.73
C THR A 266 6.03 12.03 6.58
N LEU A 267 5.81 10.90 7.25
CA LEU A 267 6.49 9.63 7.00
C LEU A 267 5.42 8.55 6.83
N ASP A 268 5.35 7.99 5.63
CA ASP A 268 4.51 6.84 5.25
C ASP A 268 5.36 5.56 5.42
N TYR A 269 6.48 5.49 4.70
CA TYR A 269 7.46 4.42 4.85
C TYR A 269 8.85 4.85 4.41
N LEU A 270 9.83 4.00 4.68
CA LEU A 270 11.21 4.11 4.23
C LEU A 270 11.55 2.90 3.36
N ILE A 271 12.37 3.12 2.33
CA ILE A 271 13.08 2.02 1.67
C ILE A 271 14.58 2.18 1.95
N ILE A 272 15.14 1.19 2.64
CA ILE A 272 16.58 1.14 2.98
C ILE A 272 17.26 0.20 1.98
N GLN A 273 18.17 0.74 1.17
CA GLN A 273 18.93 -0.01 0.19
C GLN A 273 20.12 -0.72 0.82
N GLY A 274 20.41 -1.92 0.34
CA GLY A 274 21.53 -2.73 0.81
C GLY A 274 21.46 -3.00 2.31
N GLY A 275 20.26 -3.27 2.84
CA GLY A 275 20.00 -3.48 4.27
C GLY A 275 20.88 -4.57 4.89
N ALA A 276 20.82 -4.79 6.20
CA ALA A 276 21.35 -6.02 6.79
C ALA A 276 20.51 -6.49 7.98
N GLN A 277 20.44 -7.82 8.09
CA GLN A 277 19.83 -8.66 9.12
C GLN A 277 18.89 -7.97 10.13
N MET A 278 17.60 -8.33 10.07
CA MET A 278 16.65 -8.15 11.17
C MET A 278 17.19 -8.86 12.43
N SER A 279 17.92 -8.11 13.26
CA SER A 279 18.25 -8.56 14.60
C SER A 279 16.97 -8.53 15.40
N ASN A 280 16.35 -9.70 15.57
CA ASN A 280 15.30 -9.90 16.58
C ASN A 280 15.80 -9.26 17.88
N ILE A 281 15.15 -8.18 18.33
CA ILE A 281 15.46 -7.49 19.58
C ILE A 281 15.04 -8.42 20.71
N THR A 282 15.89 -9.41 20.95
CA THR A 282 15.77 -10.34 22.05
C THR A 282 16.21 -9.55 23.26
N VAL A 283 15.26 -8.86 23.90
CA VAL A 283 15.47 -8.07 25.10
C VAL A 283 16.01 -8.99 26.19
N SER A 284 17.34 -9.11 26.24
CA SER A 284 18.03 -9.78 27.32
C SER A 284 17.80 -8.91 28.56
N PRO A 285 17.18 -9.45 29.63
CA PRO A 285 16.89 -8.66 30.81
C PRO A 285 18.20 -8.09 31.38
N PRO A 286 18.20 -6.83 31.86
CA PRO A 286 19.41 -6.18 32.33
C PRO A 286 20.00 -6.96 33.50
N ASN A 287 21.19 -7.51 33.28
CA ASN A 287 21.93 -8.27 34.28
C ASN A 287 22.36 -7.29 35.39
N SER A 288 21.60 -7.26 36.49
CA SER A 288 21.81 -6.35 37.61
C SER A 288 22.99 -6.79 38.48
N THR A 289 24.22 -6.54 38.00
CA THR A 289 25.44 -6.65 38.81
C THR A 289 25.42 -5.63 39.95
N SER A 290 24.84 -6.04 41.08
CA SER A 290 24.94 -5.31 42.35
C SER A 290 26.37 -5.43 42.90
N PRO A 291 26.98 -4.33 43.38
CA PRO A 291 28.29 -4.38 44.00
C PRO A 291 28.21 -5.07 45.37
N SER A 292 29.02 -6.10 45.55
CA SER A 292 29.18 -6.78 46.84
C SER A 292 29.81 -5.83 47.87
N THR A 293 29.05 -5.50 48.92
CA THR A 293 29.59 -4.85 50.12
C THR A 293 29.31 -5.72 51.32
N THR A 294 30.38 -6.19 51.95
CA THR A 294 30.35 -6.99 53.18
C THR A 294 30.03 -6.11 54.39
N PRO A 295 29.14 -6.54 55.30
CA PRO A 295 29.26 -6.14 56.69
C PRO A 295 29.31 -7.33 57.66
N THR A 296 29.96 -7.08 58.79
CA THR A 296 30.40 -8.03 59.79
C THR A 296 29.26 -8.52 60.71
N GLN A 297 29.39 -9.74 61.22
CA GLN A 297 28.51 -10.31 62.26
C GLN A 297 28.44 -9.45 63.54
N SER A 298 27.24 -9.29 64.10
CA SER A 298 27.01 -9.29 65.55
C SER A 298 25.52 -9.47 65.90
N GLU A 299 25.24 -10.55 66.62
CA GLU A 299 24.03 -10.78 67.44
C GLU A 299 24.41 -10.52 68.93
N PRO A 300 23.48 -10.53 69.92
CA PRO A 300 22.01 -10.68 69.84
C PRO A 300 21.20 -9.61 70.62
N GLY A 301 19.87 -9.58 70.45
CA GLY A 301 18.98 -8.72 71.24
C GLY A 301 17.48 -8.87 70.97
N GLN A 302 16.80 -9.75 71.73
CA GLN A 302 15.33 -9.84 71.89
C GLN A 302 14.79 -8.68 72.78
N PRO A 303 13.46 -8.49 73.03
CA PRO A 303 12.26 -9.11 72.43
C PRO A 303 11.03 -8.14 72.19
N THR A 304 9.92 -8.71 71.70
CA THR A 304 8.48 -8.45 72.08
C THR A 304 7.55 -7.62 71.17
N GLY A 305 6.38 -8.21 70.85
CA GLY A 305 5.12 -7.55 70.46
C GLY A 305 4.81 -7.51 68.96
N THR A 306 3.56 -7.64 68.46
CA THR A 306 2.24 -7.95 69.07
C THR A 306 1.31 -8.54 67.97
N MET A 307 0.17 -9.16 68.37
CA MET A 307 -0.81 -9.90 67.54
C MET A 307 -1.72 -9.04 66.62
N VAL A 308 -2.67 -9.73 65.95
CA VAL A 308 -3.86 -9.34 65.13
C VAL A 308 -3.62 -9.67 63.64
N GLU A 309 -4.16 -10.75 63.02
CA GLU A 309 -5.47 -11.44 63.03
C GLU A 309 -6.59 -10.74 62.21
N LEU A 310 -7.56 -11.55 61.72
CA LEU A 310 -8.75 -11.23 60.90
C LEU A 310 -8.50 -10.98 59.39
N HIS A 311 -9.33 -11.49 58.45
CA HIS A 311 -10.35 -12.56 58.51
C HIS A 311 -10.69 -13.07 57.10
N ARG A 312 -11.20 -14.31 56.97
CA ARG A 312 -11.88 -14.78 55.75
C ARG A 312 -13.37 -14.41 55.80
N SER A 313 -14.00 -14.13 54.64
CA SER A 313 -15.45 -14.34 54.46
C SER A 313 -15.80 -14.70 53.02
N SER A 314 -16.96 -15.34 52.86
CA SER A 314 -17.41 -16.05 51.66
C SER A 314 -18.50 -15.30 50.87
N SER A 315 -18.67 -15.71 49.60
CA SER A 315 -19.71 -15.24 48.66
C SER A 315 -21.15 -15.38 49.16
N PRO A 316 -22.08 -14.65 48.54
CA PRO A 316 -23.26 -15.32 47.96
C PRO A 316 -23.62 -14.83 46.53
N ALA A 317 -24.39 -15.63 45.81
CA ALA A 317 -24.85 -15.36 44.43
C ALA A 317 -26.38 -15.09 44.38
N VAL A 318 -26.82 -14.20 43.47
CA VAL A 318 -28.24 -13.90 43.15
C VAL A 318 -28.34 -13.59 41.63
N PRO A 319 -29.43 -13.97 40.91
CA PRO A 319 -29.42 -14.07 39.45
C PRO A 319 -30.04 -12.87 38.70
N ALA A 320 -29.66 -12.70 37.42
CA ALA A 320 -30.19 -11.66 36.52
C ALA A 320 -30.82 -12.26 35.25
N ILE A 321 -32.12 -12.00 35.01
CA ILE A 321 -32.82 -12.31 33.75
C ILE A 321 -33.87 -11.22 33.44
N SER A 322 -33.51 -10.21 32.64
CA SER A 322 -34.45 -9.44 31.79
C SER A 322 -33.69 -8.40 30.94
N GLY A 323 -33.61 -8.59 29.62
CA GLY A 323 -32.96 -7.59 28.74
C GLY A 323 -33.03 -7.84 27.22
N VAL A 324 -33.14 -9.09 26.79
CA VAL A 324 -33.00 -9.48 25.37
C VAL A 324 -34.08 -8.88 24.44
N LEU A 325 -35.31 -8.73 24.92
CA LEU A 325 -36.42 -8.25 24.08
C LEU A 325 -36.31 -6.77 23.69
N GLY A 326 -35.72 -5.93 24.54
CA GLY A 326 -35.50 -4.51 24.24
C GLY A 326 -34.44 -4.30 23.16
N ALA A 327 -33.32 -5.02 23.26
CA ALA A 327 -32.24 -4.96 22.28
C ALA A 327 -32.67 -5.43 20.88
N MET A 328 -33.48 -6.50 20.81
CA MET A 328 -34.06 -6.99 19.55
C MET A 328 -34.95 -5.94 18.85
N ALA A 329 -35.79 -5.23 19.59
CA ALA A 329 -36.65 -4.18 19.04
C ALA A 329 -35.83 -2.99 18.51
N LEU A 330 -34.79 -2.59 19.26
CA LEU A 330 -33.90 -1.50 18.85
C LEU A 330 -33.10 -1.86 17.57
N LEU A 331 -32.57 -3.08 17.50
CA LEU A 331 -31.81 -3.57 16.34
C LEU A 331 -32.66 -3.55 15.05
N LEU A 332 -33.93 -3.99 15.12
CA LEU A 332 -34.85 -3.98 13.98
C LEU A 332 -35.20 -2.55 13.52
N LEU A 333 -35.30 -1.59 14.44
CA LEU A 333 -35.49 -0.17 14.10
C LEU A 333 -34.26 0.42 13.39
N VAL A 334 -33.05 0.13 13.88
CA VAL A 334 -31.80 0.58 13.24
C VAL A 334 -31.67 -0.02 11.83
N LEU A 335 -31.88 -1.32 11.68
CA LEU A 335 -31.83 -1.99 10.36
C LEU A 335 -32.90 -1.43 9.40
N GLY A 336 -34.10 -1.11 9.89
CA GLY A 336 -35.15 -0.45 9.13
C GLY A 336 -34.75 0.95 8.65
N PHE A 337 -34.15 1.76 9.53
CA PHE A 337 -33.67 3.10 9.23
C PHE A 337 -32.52 3.10 8.22
N VAL A 338 -31.55 2.20 8.37
CA VAL A 338 -30.45 2.00 7.42
C VAL A 338 -30.98 1.60 6.03
N ARG A 339 -31.90 0.63 5.96
CA ARG A 339 -32.54 0.26 4.67
C ARG A 339 -33.33 1.41 4.05
N TYR A 340 -34.01 2.23 4.85
CA TYR A 340 -34.72 3.41 4.36
C TYR A 340 -33.76 4.45 3.76
N TYR A 341 -32.64 4.73 4.43
CA TYR A 341 -31.62 5.67 3.93
C TYR A 341 -30.98 5.20 2.61
N HIS A 342 -30.56 3.93 2.51
CA HIS A 342 -30.02 3.40 1.25
C HIS A 342 -31.03 3.44 0.10
N ARG A 343 -32.32 3.10 0.35
CA ARG A 343 -33.37 3.19 -0.68
C ARG A 343 -33.70 4.63 -1.08
N ARG A 344 -33.39 5.63 -0.25
CA ARG A 344 -33.52 7.04 -0.61
C ARG A 344 -32.38 7.49 -1.52
N GLN A 345 -31.12 7.22 -1.16
CA GLN A 345 -29.98 7.60 -2.00
C GLN A 345 -30.01 6.98 -3.40
N GLN A 346 -30.46 5.73 -3.53
CA GLN A 346 -30.61 5.08 -4.84
C GLN A 346 -31.61 5.79 -5.77
N LYS A 347 -32.62 6.48 -5.23
CA LYS A 347 -33.55 7.27 -6.05
C LYS A 347 -32.91 8.55 -6.57
N GLU A 348 -32.15 9.24 -5.71
CA GLU A 348 -31.47 10.49 -6.06
C GLU A 348 -30.43 10.25 -7.18
N GLN A 349 -29.73 9.09 -7.18
CA GLN A 349 -28.87 8.67 -8.30
C GLN A 349 -29.65 8.29 -9.58
N SER A 350 -30.82 7.66 -9.46
CA SER A 350 -31.65 7.26 -10.61
C SER A 350 -32.21 8.46 -11.37
N GLU A 351 -32.60 9.53 -10.66
CA GLU A 351 -33.12 10.76 -11.26
C GLU A 351 -32.01 11.61 -11.91
N ALA A 352 -30.79 11.59 -11.37
CA ALA A 352 -29.63 12.24 -11.98
C ALA A 352 -29.27 11.63 -13.35
N PHE A 353 -29.31 10.29 -13.48
CA PHE A 353 -28.95 9.61 -14.72
C PHE A 353 -29.98 9.82 -15.84
N ALA A 354 -31.28 9.85 -15.50
CA ALA A 354 -32.37 10.03 -16.47
C ALA A 354 -32.32 11.38 -17.23
N ASN A 355 -31.76 12.43 -16.62
CA ASN A 355 -31.65 13.75 -17.25
C ASN A 355 -30.50 13.86 -18.26
N TYR A 356 -29.51 12.97 -18.25
CA TYR A 356 -28.33 13.09 -19.11
C TYR A 356 -28.50 12.49 -20.52
N THR A 357 -29.47 11.58 -20.71
CA THR A 357 -29.69 10.86 -21.98
C THR A 357 -30.57 11.58 -23.01
N SER A 358 -30.97 12.84 -22.78
CA SER A 358 -31.80 13.61 -23.72
C SER A 358 -30.99 14.49 -24.71
N VAL A 359 -29.96 13.93 -25.33
CA VAL A 359 -29.26 14.60 -26.45
C VAL A 359 -30.01 14.33 -27.75
N ARG A 360 -30.53 15.40 -28.39
CA ARG A 360 -31.17 15.31 -29.71
C ARG A 360 -30.12 15.09 -30.82
N PRO A 361 -30.38 14.26 -31.83
CA PRO A 361 -29.49 14.15 -32.98
C PRO A 361 -29.44 15.48 -33.75
N PHE A 362 -28.23 15.91 -34.11
CA PHE A 362 -28.02 17.12 -34.89
C PHE A 362 -28.60 16.99 -36.30
N ARG A 363 -29.02 18.14 -36.84
CA ARG A 363 -29.69 18.25 -38.14
C ARG A 363 -28.68 18.77 -39.16
N ASP A 364 -28.50 18.05 -40.27
CA ASP A 364 -27.66 18.49 -41.37
C ASP A 364 -28.13 19.85 -41.93
N THR A 365 -27.20 20.78 -42.06
CA THR A 365 -27.37 22.02 -42.83
C THR A 365 -26.13 22.25 -43.67
N GLY A 366 -26.20 21.86 -44.94
CA GLY A 366 -25.15 22.15 -45.91
C GLY A 366 -25.07 23.64 -46.26
N SER A 367 -23.90 24.08 -46.70
CA SER A 367 -23.73 25.30 -47.50
C SER A 367 -22.43 25.20 -48.30
N ASP A 368 -22.53 25.49 -49.59
CA ASP A 368 -21.41 25.54 -50.53
C ASP A 368 -20.47 26.72 -50.25
N VAL A 369 -19.15 26.53 -50.36
CA VAL A 369 -18.22 27.60 -50.76
C VAL A 369 -17.07 27.05 -51.62
N ASN A 370 -17.01 27.55 -52.86
CA ASN A 370 -15.90 27.68 -53.82
C ASN A 370 -14.68 26.74 -53.75
N ALA A 371 -14.47 26.06 -54.89
CA ALA A 371 -13.15 25.65 -55.33
C ALA A 371 -12.24 26.86 -55.63
N SER A 372 -10.94 26.71 -55.37
CA SER A 372 -9.89 27.50 -56.01
C SER A 372 -8.68 26.62 -56.32
N THR A 373 -8.40 26.51 -57.61
CA THR A 373 -7.30 25.79 -58.24
C THR A 373 -5.94 26.06 -57.60
N PHE A 374 -5.19 25.00 -57.31
CA PHE A 374 -3.74 25.04 -57.32
C PHE A 374 -3.20 24.06 -58.37
N VAL A 375 -2.18 24.51 -59.10
CA VAL A 375 -1.64 23.85 -60.30
C VAL A 375 -0.61 22.80 -59.91
N ALA A 376 -0.80 21.57 -60.38
CA ALA A 376 0.23 20.53 -60.31
C ALA A 376 1.19 20.63 -61.50
N SER A 377 2.44 20.18 -61.32
CA SER A 377 3.37 19.91 -62.43
C SER A 377 4.28 18.72 -62.09
N PRO A 378 4.79 18.00 -63.10
CA PRO A 378 4.93 16.55 -62.99
C PRO A 378 6.37 16.06 -62.83
N VAL A 379 6.53 14.88 -62.20
CA VAL A 379 7.76 14.06 -62.31
C VAL A 379 7.37 12.59 -62.46
N THR A 380 7.93 11.95 -63.50
CA THR A 380 7.67 10.57 -63.94
C THR A 380 8.92 10.13 -64.75
N PRO A 381 9.29 8.84 -64.86
CA PRO A 381 9.27 7.73 -63.89
C PRO A 381 10.67 7.08 -63.73
N SER A 382 10.76 6.02 -62.91
CA SER A 382 11.72 4.92 -63.16
C SER A 382 11.06 3.57 -62.87
N GLN A 383 11.34 2.58 -63.73
CA GLN A 383 10.90 1.18 -63.61
C GLN A 383 11.95 0.39 -62.77
N ALA A 384 11.79 -0.86 -62.33
CA ALA A 384 10.92 -1.94 -62.80
C ALA A 384 10.71 -3.05 -61.71
N SER A 385 9.65 -3.87 -61.88
CA SER A 385 9.65 -5.37 -61.92
C SER A 385 10.36 -6.18 -60.79
N THR A 386 9.88 -7.28 -60.18
CA THR A 386 8.67 -8.17 -60.23
C THR A 386 8.72 -9.14 -59.00
N SER A 387 7.78 -10.03 -58.64
CA SER A 387 6.38 -10.35 -59.03
C SER A 387 5.67 -11.18 -57.92
N LYS A 388 4.35 -11.45 -58.10
CA LYS A 388 3.55 -12.66 -57.78
C LYS A 388 4.05 -13.61 -56.66
N THR A 389 3.18 -14.05 -55.73
CA THR A 389 2.09 -15.01 -56.07
C THR A 389 0.94 -15.04 -55.06
N ARG A 390 -0.25 -15.36 -55.58
CA ARG A 390 -1.58 -15.47 -54.96
C ARG A 390 -1.81 -16.85 -54.36
N THR A 391 -2.51 -16.98 -53.22
CA THR A 391 -3.44 -18.10 -52.95
C THR A 391 -4.55 -17.65 -52.00
N ARG A 392 -5.75 -18.18 -52.22
CA ARG A 392 -7.01 -17.97 -51.49
C ARG A 392 -7.53 -19.34 -51.10
N ILE A 393 -7.95 -19.53 -49.84
CA ILE A 393 -8.78 -20.66 -49.42
C ILE A 393 -9.87 -20.11 -48.50
N ASP A 394 -11.11 -20.56 -48.72
CA ASP A 394 -12.31 -20.09 -48.01
C ASP A 394 -12.80 -21.13 -46.95
N ALA A 395 -13.45 -20.61 -45.90
CA ALA A 395 -14.63 -21.19 -45.21
C ALA A 395 -14.51 -22.28 -44.11
N TRP A 396 -15.64 -22.40 -43.37
CA TRP A 396 -16.03 -23.35 -42.28
C TRP A 396 -15.45 -23.00 -40.88
N THR A 397 -16.21 -22.95 -39.77
CA THR A 397 -17.62 -23.34 -39.48
C THR A 397 -18.28 -22.41 -38.43
N ASN A 398 -19.61 -22.30 -38.46
CA ASN A 398 -20.43 -21.88 -37.31
C ASN A 398 -20.74 -23.08 -36.40
N VAL A 399 -20.60 -22.93 -35.09
CA VAL A 399 -21.29 -23.75 -34.08
C VAL A 399 -21.80 -22.84 -32.98
N ALA A 400 -23.11 -22.83 -32.75
CA ALA A 400 -23.71 -22.17 -31.60
C ALA A 400 -23.76 -23.14 -30.42
N SER A 401 -23.47 -22.65 -29.21
CA SER A 401 -23.80 -23.35 -27.97
C SER A 401 -24.27 -22.35 -26.93
N THR A 402 -25.53 -22.49 -26.53
CA THR A 402 -26.09 -21.87 -25.33
C THR A 402 -25.60 -22.63 -24.10
N ASN A 403 -25.27 -21.94 -23.00
CA ASN A 403 -25.69 -22.39 -21.66
C ASN A 403 -25.52 -21.34 -20.56
N ALA A 404 -26.32 -21.53 -19.52
CA ALA A 404 -26.64 -20.66 -18.39
C ALA A 404 -25.45 -20.06 -17.59
N ALA A 405 -25.67 -18.85 -17.09
CA ALA A 405 -24.85 -18.23 -16.04
C ALA A 405 -25.32 -18.67 -14.63
N PRO A 406 -24.39 -18.96 -13.71
CA PRO A 406 -24.65 -18.94 -12.27
C PRO A 406 -24.40 -17.54 -11.69
N SER A 407 -25.13 -17.19 -10.63
CA SER A 407 -25.07 -15.88 -9.96
C SER A 407 -23.73 -15.64 -9.26
N THR A 408 -23.06 -14.52 -9.57
CA THR A 408 -21.95 -14.00 -8.78
C THR A 408 -22.44 -13.46 -7.43
N ALA A 409 -21.82 -13.93 -6.35
CA ALA A 409 -21.91 -13.26 -5.05
C ALA A 409 -21.05 -11.99 -5.11
N GLY A 410 -21.61 -10.86 -4.67
CA GLY A 410 -20.85 -9.61 -4.59
C GLY A 410 -19.83 -9.66 -3.46
N VAL A 411 -18.55 -9.47 -3.81
CA VAL A 411 -17.47 -9.20 -2.86
C VAL A 411 -17.36 -7.69 -2.69
N ILE A 412 -17.21 -7.21 -1.45
CA ILE A 412 -16.95 -5.81 -1.14
C ILE A 412 -15.44 -5.67 -0.94
N VAL A 413 -14.80 -4.84 -1.77
CA VAL A 413 -13.40 -4.43 -1.64
C VAL A 413 -13.39 -3.01 -1.07
N ASN A 414 -12.46 -2.69 -0.17
CA ASN A 414 -12.33 -1.36 0.44
C ASN A 414 -11.25 -0.53 -0.26
N GLU A 415 -11.43 0.78 -0.31
CA GLU A 415 -10.60 1.78 -1.04
C GLU A 415 -9.21 2.06 -0.42
N ASN A 416 -8.63 1.12 0.33
CA ASN A 416 -7.33 1.29 0.98
C ASN A 416 -6.39 0.15 0.55
N GLY A 417 -5.30 0.49 -0.14
CA GLY A 417 -4.15 -0.40 -0.38
C GLY A 417 -3.32 -0.68 0.89
N GLY A 418 -3.97 -0.75 2.05
CA GLY A 418 -3.38 -1.05 3.36
C GLY A 418 -4.23 -2.10 4.06
N VAL A 419 -3.57 -3.16 4.51
CA VAL A 419 -4.18 -4.39 5.03
C VAL A 419 -5.16 -4.12 6.16
N ARG A 420 -6.25 -4.90 6.22
CA ARG A 420 -7.04 -5.07 7.46
C ARG A 420 -7.23 -6.54 7.77
N HIS A 421 -6.62 -6.99 8.88
CA HIS A 421 -7.03 -8.22 9.53
C HIS A 421 -8.51 -8.16 9.92
N LEU A 422 -9.29 -9.15 9.46
CA LEU A 422 -10.57 -9.47 10.07
C LEU A 422 -10.32 -10.29 11.34
N GLU A 423 -10.08 -9.58 12.45
CA GLU A 423 -9.87 -10.20 13.75
C GLU A 423 -11.10 -11.02 14.16
N ARG A 424 -10.90 -12.34 14.29
CA ARG A 424 -11.96 -13.28 14.70
C ARG A 424 -12.27 -13.06 16.17
N ILE A 425 -13.40 -12.40 16.46
CA ILE A 425 -13.88 -12.20 17.84
C ILE A 425 -14.26 -13.57 18.45
N ASP A 426 -13.32 -14.18 19.16
CA ASP A 426 -13.62 -15.25 20.11
C ASP A 426 -14.21 -14.62 21.38
N ASN A 427 -15.53 -14.78 21.53
CA ASN A 427 -16.27 -14.30 22.69
C ASN A 427 -15.92 -15.10 23.96
N SER A 428 -14.81 -14.76 24.61
CA SER A 428 -14.60 -15.11 26.03
C SER A 428 -13.86 -14.01 26.79
N ASN A 429 -14.43 -13.64 27.94
CA ASN A 429 -13.87 -12.77 28.98
C ASN A 429 -13.67 -11.29 28.65
N LEU A 430 -14.77 -10.53 28.64
CA LEU A 430 -14.74 -9.15 29.16
C LEU A 430 -15.26 -9.16 30.61
N SER A 431 -14.49 -8.62 31.54
CA SER A 431 -14.90 -8.40 32.94
C SER A 431 -15.20 -6.91 33.14
N ASP A 432 -16.29 -6.59 33.85
CA ASP A 432 -16.75 -5.22 34.03
C ASP A 432 -15.73 -4.31 34.75
N MET A 433 -15.54 -3.09 34.22
CA MET A 433 -15.11 -1.93 34.99
C MET A 433 -16.28 -0.92 35.08
N PRO A 434 -16.65 -0.45 36.28
CA PRO A 434 -17.69 0.56 36.43
C PRO A 434 -17.16 1.97 36.07
N PRO A 435 -18.02 2.87 35.55
CA PRO A 435 -17.61 4.23 35.21
C PRO A 435 -17.38 5.08 36.47
N GLN A 436 -16.31 5.86 36.47
CA GLN A 436 -16.16 6.99 37.40
C GLN A 436 -16.90 8.22 36.86
N TYR A 437 -17.67 8.86 37.73
CA TYR A 437 -18.12 10.24 37.52
C TYR A 437 -17.11 11.19 38.17
N SER A 438 -16.70 12.23 37.45
CA SER A 438 -15.94 13.36 37.97
C SER A 438 -16.85 14.58 38.06
N ASP A 439 -17.11 15.06 39.28
CA ASP A 439 -17.67 16.40 39.51
C ASP A 439 -16.58 17.46 39.29
N LEU A 440 -16.80 18.39 38.35
CA LEU A 440 -16.57 19.86 38.40
C LEU A 440 -16.59 20.50 37.01
#